data_AF-A0A3D1YH64-F1
#
_entry.id   AF-A0A3D1YH64-F1
#
_cell.length_a   1.000
_cell.length_b   1.000
_cell.length_c   1.000
_cell.angle_alpha   90.00
_cell.angle_beta   90.00
_cell.angle_gamma   90.00
#
_symmetry.space_group_name_H-M   'P 1'
#
loop_
_entity.id
_entity.type
_entity.pdbx_description
1 polymer ?
#
loop_
_entity_poly.entity_id
_entity_poly.type
_entity_poly.pdbx_seq_one_letter_code
_entity_poly.pdbx_strand_id
1 'polypeptide(L)'
;MTPLEIIIILMAGLLGYSFAGVAGFGGGIVLMPTLTVLIGPHAALPIICFSSIFATATRAWLNRKHIDWKVNLYFLIGALPLIIIGTKIFISLDQNTIEKILGLFMLILLVSKKMPLTRNFRTPLWAFVPLGSFTAFIAGLTGVPGPFSAMFFINYGLQKMAYIGTFAIAMAILRVPQLAVFALDKFIDIQIIYLSLGLGIISIPSAYFGAKLVRKIPEKYFTVFINIVLLAFAVFFLVK
;
A
#
# COMPACT_ATOMS: atom_id res chain seq x y z
N MET A 1 21.23 -8.89 -9.50
CA MET A 1 20.87 -7.47 -9.37
C MET A 1 22.12 -6.64 -9.42
N THR A 2 22.13 -5.57 -10.20
CA THR A 2 23.25 -4.61 -10.24
C THR A 2 23.24 -3.71 -8.99
N PRO A 3 24.39 -3.15 -8.55
CA PRO A 3 24.42 -2.19 -7.44
C PRO A 3 23.51 -0.98 -7.67
N LEU A 4 23.35 -0.57 -8.94
CA LEU A 4 22.47 0.53 -9.34
C LEU A 4 20.99 0.21 -9.08
N GLU A 5 20.53 -1.00 -9.42
CA GLU A 5 19.15 -1.45 -9.15
C GLU A 5 18.83 -1.41 -7.66
N ILE A 6 19.77 -1.86 -6.82
CA ILE A 6 19.62 -1.84 -5.37
C ILE A 6 19.44 -0.40 -4.89
N ILE A 7 20.30 0.53 -5.34
CA ILE A 7 20.18 1.94 -4.97
C ILE A 7 18.83 2.53 -5.38
N ILE A 8 18.36 2.22 -6.61
CA ILE A 8 17.06 2.68 -7.10
C ILE A 8 15.92 2.14 -6.22
N ILE A 9 15.95 0.86 -5.87
CA ILE A 9 14.94 0.22 -5.01
C ILE A 9 14.94 0.84 -3.61
N LEU A 10 16.10 1.08 -3.03
CA LEU A 10 16.22 1.69 -1.70
C LEU A 10 15.69 3.13 -1.71
N MET A 11 16.00 3.90 -2.75
CA MET A 11 15.49 5.27 -2.92
C MET A 11 13.98 5.29 -3.14
N ALA A 12 13.45 4.41 -3.99
CA ALA A 12 12.02 4.26 -4.22
C ALA A 12 11.30 3.82 -2.94
N GLY A 13 11.89 2.91 -2.18
CA GLY A 13 11.39 2.47 -0.87
C GLY A 13 11.37 3.61 0.13
N LEU A 14 12.44 4.39 0.21
CA LEU A 14 12.52 5.56 1.10
C LEU A 14 11.45 6.58 0.75
N LEU A 15 11.29 6.96 -0.52
CA LEU A 15 10.24 7.89 -0.97
C LEU A 15 8.83 7.35 -0.75
N GLY A 16 8.60 6.09 -1.11
CA GLY A 16 7.31 5.42 -0.94
C GLY A 16 6.89 5.32 0.52
N TYR A 17 7.76 4.77 1.38
CA TYR A 17 7.47 4.63 2.82
C TYR A 17 7.42 5.98 3.55
N SER A 18 8.16 6.99 3.09
CA SER A 18 8.00 8.37 3.55
C SER A 18 6.59 8.89 3.29
N PHE A 19 6.05 8.66 2.09
CA PHE A 19 4.68 9.04 1.76
C PHE A 19 3.66 8.26 2.61
N ALA A 20 3.89 6.96 2.78
CA ALA A 20 3.07 6.12 3.68
C ALA A 20 3.05 6.67 5.11
N GLY A 21 4.17 7.22 5.59
CA GLY A 21 4.27 7.86 6.90
C GLY A 21 3.36 9.08 7.07
N VAL A 22 3.15 9.87 6.00
CA VAL A 22 2.30 11.07 6.04
C VAL A 22 0.84 10.74 5.75
N ALA A 23 0.56 10.05 4.66
CA ALA A 23 -0.81 9.80 4.21
C ALA A 23 -1.47 8.61 4.91
N GLY A 24 -0.70 7.79 5.63
CA GLY A 24 -1.17 6.51 6.19
C GLY A 24 -1.20 5.37 5.17
N PHE A 25 -1.24 5.69 3.87
CA PHE A 25 -1.21 4.76 2.73
C PHE A 25 -0.17 5.23 1.70
N GLY A 26 0.22 4.34 0.77
CA GLY A 26 1.01 4.75 -0.41
C GLY A 26 2.47 4.30 -0.47
N GLY A 27 2.94 3.47 0.47
CA GLY A 27 4.27 2.84 0.42
C GLY A 27 4.54 2.13 -0.90
N GLY A 28 3.53 1.40 -1.40
CA GLY A 28 3.60 0.68 -2.67
C GLY A 28 3.33 1.53 -3.91
N ILE A 29 2.91 2.80 -3.81
CA ILE A 29 2.58 3.58 -5.03
C ILE A 29 3.82 3.82 -5.89
N VAL A 30 4.96 4.08 -5.25
CA VAL A 30 6.25 4.26 -5.94
C VAL A 30 7.01 2.94 -6.00
N LEU A 31 6.96 2.15 -4.92
CA LEU A 31 7.76 0.94 -4.80
C LEU A 31 7.26 -0.22 -5.69
N MET A 32 5.94 -0.41 -5.83
CA MET A 32 5.35 -1.47 -6.65
C MET A 32 5.72 -1.35 -8.13
N PRO A 33 5.49 -0.22 -8.81
CA PRO A 33 5.88 -0.11 -10.22
C PRO A 33 7.39 -0.27 -10.40
N THR A 34 8.19 0.33 -9.51
CA THR A 34 9.65 0.27 -9.59
C THR A 34 10.15 -1.18 -9.49
N LEU A 35 9.66 -1.95 -8.52
CA LEU A 35 10.03 -3.36 -8.39
C LEU A 35 9.49 -4.19 -9.57
N THR A 36 8.28 -3.91 -10.03
CA THR A 36 7.68 -4.62 -11.17
C THR A 36 8.53 -4.47 -12.43
N VAL A 37 9.07 -3.27 -12.69
CA VAL A 37 9.96 -3.02 -13.82
C VAL A 37 11.29 -3.76 -13.71
N LEU A 38 11.85 -3.87 -12.50
CA LEU A 38 13.20 -4.41 -12.29
C LEU A 38 13.25 -5.93 -12.14
N ILE A 39 12.27 -6.50 -11.44
CA ILE A 39 12.29 -7.91 -11.03
C ILE A 39 10.96 -8.64 -11.31
N GLY A 40 10.00 -7.98 -11.95
CA GLY A 40 8.70 -8.55 -12.31
C GLY A 40 7.66 -8.45 -11.18
N PRO A 41 6.36 -8.47 -11.53
CA PRO A 41 5.27 -8.26 -10.55
C PRO A 41 5.18 -9.37 -9.52
N HIS A 42 5.40 -10.63 -9.92
CA HIS A 42 5.33 -11.81 -9.05
C HIS A 42 6.36 -11.79 -7.92
N ALA A 43 7.54 -11.19 -8.14
CA ALA A 43 8.54 -10.98 -7.08
C ALA A 43 8.31 -9.65 -6.33
N ALA A 44 7.86 -8.61 -7.03
CA ALA A 44 7.62 -7.28 -6.45
C ALA A 44 6.58 -7.30 -5.33
N LEU A 45 5.46 -7.99 -5.55
CA LEU A 45 4.33 -7.97 -4.61
C LEU A 45 4.66 -8.65 -3.26
N PRO A 46 5.25 -9.86 -3.21
CA PRO A 46 5.74 -10.46 -1.97
C PRO A 46 6.75 -9.56 -1.22
N ILE A 47 7.68 -8.93 -1.95
CA ILE A 47 8.69 -8.04 -1.34
C ILE A 47 8.02 -6.86 -0.63
N ILE A 48 7.03 -6.24 -1.27
CA ILE A 48 6.27 -5.14 -0.67
C ILE A 48 5.42 -5.65 0.48
N CYS A 49 4.74 -6.78 0.32
CA CYS A 49 3.93 -7.38 1.36
C CYS A 49 4.76 -7.56 2.64
N PHE A 50 5.91 -8.23 2.53
CA PHE A 50 6.76 -8.52 3.67
C PHE A 50 7.43 -7.26 4.25
N SER A 51 8.05 -6.42 3.42
CA SER A 51 8.68 -5.17 3.92
C SER A 51 7.66 -4.21 4.55
N SER A 52 6.42 -4.18 4.04
CA SER A 52 5.38 -3.30 4.57
C SER A 52 4.89 -3.70 5.96
N ILE A 53 5.05 -4.98 6.37
CA ILE A 53 4.72 -5.44 7.73
C ILE A 53 5.45 -4.58 8.76
N PHE A 54 6.75 -4.34 8.57
CA PHE A 54 7.57 -3.50 9.44
C PHE A 54 6.98 -2.08 9.51
N ALA A 55 6.75 -1.45 8.36
CA ALA A 55 6.21 -0.09 8.28
C ALA A 55 4.83 0.05 8.96
N THR A 56 3.93 -0.92 8.76
CA THR A 56 2.59 -0.90 9.35
C THR A 56 2.60 -1.28 10.83
N ALA A 57 3.46 -2.23 11.24
CA ALA A 57 3.59 -2.63 12.64
C ALA A 57 4.18 -1.50 13.49
N THR A 58 5.22 -0.82 13.01
CA THR A 58 5.78 0.36 13.69
C THR A 58 4.72 1.45 13.85
N ARG A 59 3.95 1.76 12.79
CA ARG A 59 2.88 2.78 12.86
C ARG A 59 1.74 2.38 13.80
N ALA A 60 1.35 1.11 13.80
CA ALA A 60 0.35 0.58 14.72
C ALA A 60 0.84 0.65 16.18
N TRP A 61 2.11 0.27 16.43
CA TRP A 61 2.71 0.31 17.75
C TRP A 61 2.78 1.73 18.32
N LEU A 62 3.25 2.69 17.52
CA LEU A 62 3.34 4.11 17.92
C LEU A 62 1.98 4.72 18.23
N ASN A 63 0.92 4.28 17.55
CA ASN A 63 -0.44 4.79 17.72
C ASN A 63 -1.37 3.85 18.50
N ARG A 64 -0.82 2.85 19.21
CA ARG A 64 -1.60 1.76 19.82
C ARG A 64 -2.73 2.23 20.76
N LYS A 65 -2.53 3.37 21.43
CA LYS A 65 -3.51 3.95 22.35
C LYS A 65 -4.74 4.56 21.65
N HIS A 66 -4.64 4.85 20.35
CA HIS A 66 -5.67 5.51 19.56
C HIS A 66 -6.38 4.54 18.58
N ILE A 67 -6.06 3.25 18.64
CA ILE A 67 -6.65 2.24 17.75
C ILE A 67 -8.12 2.04 18.11
N ASP A 68 -9.01 2.23 17.14
CA ASP A 68 -10.40 1.81 17.24
C ASP A 68 -10.52 0.34 16.83
N TRP A 69 -10.66 -0.54 17.82
CA TRP A 69 -10.78 -1.97 17.59
C TRP A 69 -12.12 -2.38 16.97
N LYS A 70 -13.19 -1.59 17.17
CA LYS A 70 -14.50 -1.86 16.56
C LYS A 70 -14.41 -1.67 15.06
N VAL A 71 -13.88 -0.53 14.60
CA VAL A 71 -13.68 -0.28 13.17
C VAL A 71 -12.78 -1.35 12.53
N ASN A 72 -11.69 -1.72 13.20
CA ASN A 72 -10.81 -2.78 12.73
C ASN A 72 -11.51 -4.12 12.55
N LEU A 73 -12.33 -4.54 13.52
CA LEU A 73 -13.03 -5.81 13.44
C LEU A 73 -13.96 -5.86 12.22
N TYR A 74 -14.80 -4.84 12.04
CA TYR A 74 -15.72 -4.77 10.88
C TYR A 74 -14.95 -4.70 9.56
N PHE A 75 -13.84 -3.95 9.52
CA PHE A 75 -12.99 -3.89 8.34
C PHE A 75 -12.35 -5.26 8.01
N LEU A 76 -11.81 -5.95 9.01
CA LEU A 76 -11.11 -7.22 8.84
C LEU A 76 -12.04 -8.38 8.48
N ILE A 77 -13.28 -8.40 8.99
CA ILE A 77 -14.28 -9.43 8.63
C ILE A 77 -14.47 -9.49 7.12
N GLY A 78 -14.60 -8.34 6.45
CA GLY A 78 -14.69 -8.28 4.99
C GLY A 78 -13.33 -8.43 4.30
N ALA A 79 -12.28 -7.86 4.87
CA ALA A 79 -10.98 -7.79 4.22
C ALA A 79 -10.23 -9.14 4.16
N LEU A 80 -10.30 -9.97 5.21
CA LEU A 80 -9.56 -11.23 5.30
C LEU A 80 -9.86 -12.25 4.19
N PRO A 81 -11.12 -12.57 3.84
CA PRO A 81 -11.38 -13.49 2.74
C PRO A 81 -10.93 -12.89 1.40
N LEU A 82 -11.16 -11.59 1.20
CA LEU A 82 -10.89 -10.94 -0.09
C LEU A 82 -9.41 -10.68 -0.35
N ILE A 83 -8.58 -10.49 0.68
CA ILE A 83 -7.12 -10.42 0.48
C ILE A 83 -6.57 -11.76 -0.01
N ILE A 84 -7.06 -12.88 0.54
CA ILE A 84 -6.65 -14.23 0.13
C ILE A 84 -7.08 -14.48 -1.32
N ILE A 85 -8.35 -14.19 -1.64
CA ILE A 85 -8.89 -14.36 -2.99
C ILE A 85 -8.13 -13.47 -3.99
N GLY A 86 -7.95 -12.19 -3.69
CA GLY A 86 -7.22 -11.25 -4.56
C GLY A 86 -5.76 -11.67 -4.78
N THR A 87 -5.10 -12.18 -3.74
CA THR A 87 -3.71 -12.67 -3.85
C THR A 87 -3.61 -13.95 -4.67
N LYS A 88 -4.55 -14.89 -4.52
CA LYS A 88 -4.59 -16.10 -5.35
C LYS A 88 -4.86 -15.80 -6.81
N ILE A 89 -5.78 -14.87 -7.09
CA ILE A 89 -6.01 -14.40 -8.45
C ILE A 89 -4.72 -13.79 -9.00
N PHE A 90 -4.06 -12.90 -8.25
CA PHE A 90 -2.79 -12.30 -8.67
C PHE A 90 -1.75 -13.35 -9.07
N ILE A 91 -1.55 -14.38 -8.25
CA ILE A 91 -0.60 -15.46 -8.52
C ILE A 91 -0.92 -16.20 -9.82
N SER A 92 -2.21 -16.39 -10.11
CA SER A 92 -2.68 -17.07 -11.32
C SER A 92 -2.59 -16.24 -12.61
N LEU A 93 -2.41 -14.91 -12.50
CA LEU A 93 -2.34 -14.02 -13.65
C LEU A 93 -0.93 -14.02 -14.24
N ASP A 94 -0.86 -13.86 -15.56
CA ASP A 94 0.39 -13.65 -16.26
C ASP A 94 0.91 -12.22 -16.01
N GLN A 95 2.22 -12.03 -16.23
CA GLN A 95 2.90 -10.77 -15.97
C GLN A 95 2.28 -9.60 -16.75
N ASN A 96 1.90 -9.79 -18.02
CA ASN A 96 1.34 -8.72 -18.84
C ASN A 96 -0.02 -8.25 -18.30
N THR A 97 -0.89 -9.20 -17.93
CA THR A 97 -2.18 -8.86 -17.31
C THR A 97 -2.00 -8.10 -15.98
N ILE A 98 -1.03 -8.50 -15.15
CA ILE A 98 -0.75 -7.78 -13.90
C ILE A 98 -0.25 -6.36 -14.17
N GLU A 99 0.69 -6.20 -15.10
CA GLU A 99 1.19 -4.88 -15.50
C GLU A 99 0.04 -3.98 -15.96
N LYS A 100 -0.85 -4.47 -16.83
CA LYS A 100 -2.04 -3.73 -17.27
C LYS A 100 -2.99 -3.38 -16.13
N ILE A 101 -3.24 -4.28 -15.19
CA ILE A 101 -4.06 -4.01 -13.99
C ILE A 101 -3.42 -2.92 -13.14
N LEU A 102 -2.10 -2.97 -12.92
CA LEU A 102 -1.35 -1.95 -12.19
C LEU A 102 -1.43 -0.60 -12.89
N GLY A 103 -1.24 -0.56 -14.21
CA GLY A 103 -1.31 0.64 -15.01
C GLY A 103 -2.70 1.28 -14.97
N LEU A 104 -3.75 0.47 -15.14
CA LEU A 104 -5.14 0.93 -15.01
C LEU A 104 -5.45 1.43 -13.60
N PHE A 105 -4.99 0.71 -12.57
CA PHE A 105 -5.16 1.14 -11.19
C PHE A 105 -4.49 2.49 -10.92
N MET A 106 -3.28 2.72 -11.45
CA MET A 106 -2.58 4.01 -11.34
C MET A 106 -3.33 5.15 -12.05
N LEU A 107 -3.94 4.91 -13.21
CA LEU A 107 -4.83 5.90 -13.85
C LEU A 107 -6.06 6.19 -12.98
N ILE A 108 -6.68 5.16 -12.40
CA ILE A 108 -7.82 5.35 -11.50
C ILE A 108 -7.41 6.20 -10.29
N LEU A 109 -6.23 5.99 -9.71
CA LEU A 109 -5.71 6.81 -8.62
C LEU A 109 -5.55 8.28 -9.02
N LEU A 110 -5.04 8.55 -10.22
CA LEU A 110 -4.89 9.91 -10.76
C LEU A 110 -6.22 10.62 -10.91
N VAL A 111 -7.24 9.93 -11.46
CA VAL A 111 -8.57 10.51 -11.70
C VAL A 111 -9.33 10.68 -10.39
N SER A 112 -9.25 9.70 -9.49
CA SER A 112 -9.96 9.70 -8.21
C SER A 112 -9.55 10.87 -7.31
N LYS A 113 -8.30 11.34 -7.41
CA LYS A 113 -7.82 12.51 -6.67
C LYS A 113 -8.44 13.83 -7.15
N LYS A 114 -8.90 13.91 -8.40
CA LYS A 114 -9.57 15.10 -8.96
C LYS A 114 -11.05 15.17 -8.61
N MET A 115 -11.64 14.07 -8.12
CA MET A 115 -13.02 14.08 -7.69
C MET A 115 -13.11 14.81 -6.34
N PRO A 116 -13.99 15.82 -6.20
CA PRO A 116 -14.26 16.48 -4.93
C PRO A 116 -15.08 15.52 -4.05
N LEU A 117 -14.43 14.49 -3.52
CA LEU A 117 -15.05 13.48 -2.67
C LEU A 117 -15.10 13.90 -1.19
N THR A 118 -15.23 15.21 -0.93
CA THR A 118 -15.67 15.75 0.35
C THR A 118 -17.19 15.84 0.35
N ARG A 119 -17.88 14.68 0.34
CA ARG A 119 -19.28 14.64 0.76
C ARG A 119 -19.30 14.37 2.26
N ASN A 120 -19.91 15.28 3.02
CA ASN A 120 -20.21 15.13 4.44
C ASN A 120 -21.23 14.01 4.65
N PHE A 121 -20.81 12.76 4.52
CA PHE A 121 -21.63 11.60 4.91
C PHE A 121 -21.08 11.03 6.21
N ARG A 122 -21.98 10.51 7.06
CA ARG A 122 -21.56 9.74 8.24
C ARG A 122 -21.37 8.31 7.81
N THR A 123 -20.17 7.76 8.02
CA THR A 123 -19.91 6.34 7.75
C THR A 123 -20.46 5.51 8.92
N PRO A 124 -21.40 4.57 8.71
CA PRO A 124 -21.79 3.63 9.76
C PRO A 124 -20.76 2.49 9.91
N LEU A 125 -20.69 1.85 11.08
CA LEU A 125 -19.76 0.73 11.36
C LEU A 125 -19.85 -0.41 10.35
N TRP A 126 -21.06 -0.76 9.91
CA TRP A 126 -21.26 -1.86 8.96
C TRP A 126 -20.63 -1.58 7.59
N ALA A 127 -20.48 -0.30 7.20
CA ALA A 127 -19.89 0.07 5.91
C ALA A 127 -18.40 -0.29 5.82
N PHE A 128 -17.74 -0.56 6.95
CA PHE A 128 -16.35 -1.02 6.97
C PHE A 128 -16.20 -2.46 6.44
N VAL A 129 -17.24 -3.29 6.47
CA VAL A 129 -17.20 -4.66 5.90
C VAL A 129 -17.03 -4.63 4.37
N PRO A 130 -17.93 -4.00 3.58
CA PRO A 130 -17.75 -3.92 2.13
C PRO A 130 -16.52 -3.07 1.76
N LEU A 131 -16.22 -2.02 2.53
CA LEU A 131 -15.01 -1.21 2.32
C LEU A 131 -13.73 -2.03 2.49
N GLY A 132 -13.64 -2.82 3.56
CA GLY A 132 -12.52 -3.71 3.84
C GLY A 132 -12.37 -4.75 2.76
N SER A 133 -13.48 -5.37 2.35
CA SER A 133 -13.53 -6.34 1.25
C SER A 133 -12.94 -5.75 -0.05
N PHE A 134 -13.43 -4.58 -0.47
CA PHE A 134 -12.95 -3.91 -1.67
C PHE A 134 -11.49 -3.49 -1.56
N THR A 135 -11.10 -2.87 -0.45
CA THR A 135 -9.73 -2.40 -0.21
C THR A 135 -8.74 -3.57 -0.25
N ALA A 136 -9.09 -4.67 0.41
CA ALA A 136 -8.27 -5.87 0.51
C ALA A 136 -8.16 -6.62 -0.82
N PHE A 137 -9.25 -6.73 -1.56
CA PHE A 137 -9.24 -7.33 -2.90
C PHE A 137 -8.29 -6.57 -3.84
N ILE A 138 -8.42 -5.24 -3.88
CA ILE A 138 -7.55 -4.37 -4.68
C ILE A 138 -6.10 -4.45 -4.19
N ALA A 139 -5.86 -4.44 -2.87
CA ALA A 139 -4.52 -4.59 -2.31
C ALA A 139 -3.91 -5.97 -2.59
N GLY A 140 -4.73 -7.02 -2.71
CA GLY A 140 -4.33 -8.37 -3.12
C GLY A 140 -3.86 -8.41 -4.57
N LEU A 141 -4.57 -7.70 -5.45
CA LEU A 141 -4.25 -7.64 -6.89
C LEU A 141 -3.15 -6.65 -7.25
N THR A 142 -3.01 -5.54 -6.52
CA THR A 142 -2.12 -4.43 -6.91
C THR A 142 -1.01 -4.17 -5.91
N GLY A 143 -1.06 -4.76 -4.72
CA GLY A 143 -0.15 -4.49 -3.60
C GLY A 143 -0.38 -3.17 -2.87
N VAL A 144 -1.20 -2.30 -3.43
CA VAL A 144 -1.44 -0.95 -2.92
C VAL A 144 -2.88 -0.82 -2.44
N PRO A 145 -3.12 -0.65 -1.13
CA PRO A 145 -4.44 -0.28 -0.66
C PRO A 145 -4.76 1.13 -1.17
N GLY A 146 -5.83 1.27 -1.94
CA GLY A 146 -6.22 2.53 -2.55
C GLY A 146 -6.56 3.63 -1.52
N PRO A 147 -6.55 4.92 -1.92
CA PRO A 147 -6.83 6.06 -1.05
C PRO A 147 -8.28 6.11 -0.55
N PHE A 148 -9.18 5.32 -1.17
CA PHE A 148 -10.62 5.33 -0.89
C PHE A 148 -10.94 5.05 0.57
N SER A 149 -10.21 4.13 1.22
CA SER A 149 -10.47 3.77 2.61
C SER A 149 -10.27 4.95 3.56
N ALA A 150 -9.33 5.85 3.26
CA ALA A 150 -9.05 7.00 4.12
C ALA A 150 -10.30 7.86 4.38
N MET A 151 -11.12 8.08 3.34
CA MET A 151 -12.30 8.93 3.42
C MET A 151 -13.34 8.37 4.40
N PHE A 152 -13.60 7.06 4.35
CA PHE A 152 -14.58 6.42 5.21
C PHE A 152 -14.16 6.44 6.69
N PHE A 153 -12.87 6.30 6.97
CA PHE A 153 -12.33 6.40 8.34
C PHE A 153 -12.48 7.83 8.87
N ILE A 154 -12.18 8.85 8.05
CA ILE A 154 -12.35 10.26 8.43
C ILE A 154 -13.83 10.59 8.65
N ASN A 155 -14.71 10.14 7.75
CA ASN A 155 -16.17 10.36 7.83
C ASN A 155 -16.87 9.55 8.94
N TYR A 156 -16.21 8.51 9.48
CA TYR A 156 -16.63 7.85 10.72
C TYR A 156 -16.28 8.69 11.96
N GLY A 157 -15.31 9.60 11.85
CA GLY A 157 -14.86 10.47 12.94
C GLY A 157 -13.46 10.17 13.44
N LEU A 158 -12.70 9.25 12.82
CA LEU A 158 -11.30 9.01 13.20
C LEU A 158 -10.43 10.17 12.76
N GLN A 159 -9.78 10.82 13.72
CA GLN A 159 -8.89 11.95 13.47
C GLN A 159 -7.42 11.57 13.69
N LYS A 160 -6.55 12.05 12.81
CA LYS A 160 -5.08 12.04 12.94
C LYS A 160 -4.52 10.67 13.38
N MET A 161 -4.10 10.54 14.65
CA MET A 161 -3.47 9.35 15.21
C MET A 161 -4.43 8.14 15.24
N ALA A 162 -5.73 8.37 15.45
CA ALA A 162 -6.72 7.30 15.47
C ALA A 162 -6.91 6.69 14.09
N TYR A 163 -6.93 7.51 13.03
CA TYR A 163 -6.94 7.02 11.66
C TYR A 163 -5.67 6.24 11.34
N ILE A 164 -4.49 6.83 11.59
CA ILE A 164 -3.20 6.22 11.26
C ILE A 164 -3.02 4.88 11.99
N GLY A 165 -3.31 4.83 13.29
CA GLY A 165 -3.21 3.61 14.08
C GLY A 165 -4.18 2.52 13.64
N THR A 166 -5.46 2.87 13.49
CA THR A 166 -6.52 1.93 13.11
C THR A 166 -6.27 1.36 11.71
N PHE A 167 -5.91 2.19 10.75
CA PHE A 167 -5.60 1.73 9.39
C PHE A 167 -4.30 0.92 9.33
N ALA A 168 -3.27 1.33 10.08
CA ALA A 168 -1.99 0.62 10.09
C ALA A 168 -2.13 -0.80 10.67
N ILE A 169 -2.87 -0.98 11.76
CA ILE A 169 -3.07 -2.33 12.33
C ILE A 169 -3.92 -3.21 11.42
N ALA A 170 -4.97 -2.67 10.78
CA ALA A 170 -5.75 -3.40 9.77
C ALA A 170 -4.84 -3.92 8.65
N MET A 171 -3.99 -3.04 8.10
CA MET A 171 -3.08 -3.40 7.03
C MET A 171 -2.02 -4.40 7.49
N ALA A 172 -1.45 -4.23 8.69
CA ALA A 172 -0.49 -5.17 9.25
C ALA A 172 -1.07 -6.59 9.37
N ILE A 173 -2.31 -6.69 9.87
CA ILE A 173 -3.02 -7.97 10.00
C ILE A 173 -3.26 -8.60 8.63
N LEU A 174 -3.65 -7.81 7.61
CA LEU A 174 -3.90 -8.32 6.26
C LEU A 174 -2.65 -8.79 5.52
N ARG A 175 -1.47 -8.28 5.87
CA ARG A 175 -0.21 -8.75 5.27
C ARG A 175 0.16 -10.16 5.71
N VAL A 176 -0.29 -10.62 6.88
CA VAL A 176 -0.02 -11.98 7.38
C VAL A 176 -0.63 -13.07 6.48
N PRO A 177 -1.95 -13.12 6.23
CA PRO A 177 -2.54 -14.11 5.34
C PRO A 177 -2.06 -13.95 3.90
N GLN A 178 -1.82 -12.71 3.43
CA GLN A 178 -1.27 -12.47 2.10
C GLN A 178 0.13 -13.09 1.95
N LEU A 179 1.01 -12.89 2.93
CA LEU A 179 2.35 -13.48 2.94
C LEU A 179 2.27 -15.01 3.04
N ALA A 180 1.33 -15.54 3.82
CA ALA A 180 1.12 -16.98 3.93
C ALA A 180 0.72 -17.60 2.58
N VAL A 181 -0.15 -16.95 1.80
CA VAL A 181 -0.49 -17.40 0.44
C VAL A 181 0.76 -17.45 -0.44
N PHE A 182 1.57 -16.38 -0.48
CA PHE A 182 2.82 -16.39 -1.25
C PHE A 182 3.81 -17.47 -0.81
N ALA A 183 3.89 -17.75 0.49
CA ALA A 183 4.73 -18.81 1.03
C ALA A 183 4.25 -20.20 0.57
N LEU A 184 2.94 -20.47 0.67
CA LEU A 184 2.33 -21.75 0.31
C LEU A 184 2.43 -22.05 -1.19
N ASP A 185 2.26 -21.03 -2.02
CA ASP A 185 2.35 -21.12 -3.49
C ASP A 185 3.80 -21.01 -4.01
N LYS A 186 4.82 -21.02 -3.13
CA LYS A 186 6.26 -20.98 -3.46
C LYS A 186 6.73 -19.72 -4.20
N PHE A 187 6.09 -18.59 -3.97
CA PHE A 187 6.49 -17.26 -4.48
C PHE A 187 7.48 -16.54 -3.55
N ILE A 188 7.99 -17.20 -2.51
CA ILE A 188 8.99 -16.66 -1.59
C ILE A 188 10.29 -17.43 -1.76
N ASP A 189 11.30 -16.74 -2.29
CA ASP A 189 12.68 -17.22 -2.37
C ASP A 189 13.58 -16.46 -1.38
N ILE A 190 14.79 -16.97 -1.14
CA ILE A 190 15.77 -16.38 -0.24
C ILE A 190 16.13 -14.94 -0.65
N GLN A 191 16.19 -14.64 -1.95
CA GLN A 191 16.43 -13.28 -2.44
C GLN A 191 15.29 -12.33 -2.06
N ILE A 192 14.03 -12.78 -2.18
CA ILE A 192 12.85 -12.02 -1.76
C ILE A 192 12.93 -11.71 -0.27
N ILE A 193 13.32 -12.68 0.56
CA ILE A 193 13.48 -12.49 2.00
C ILE A 193 14.53 -11.41 2.30
N TYR A 194 15.73 -11.49 1.71
CA TYR A 194 16.79 -10.51 1.94
C TYR A 194 16.38 -9.08 1.52
N LEU A 195 15.80 -8.93 0.33
CA LEU A 195 15.32 -7.62 -0.15
C LEU A 195 14.21 -7.06 0.74
N SER A 196 13.28 -7.93 1.17
CA SER A 196 12.18 -7.56 2.05
C SER A 196 12.67 -7.10 3.42
N LEU A 197 13.66 -7.79 3.99
CA LEU A 197 14.26 -7.41 5.27
C LEU A 197 15.01 -6.08 5.14
N GLY A 198 15.80 -5.89 4.07
CA GLY A 198 16.49 -4.62 3.82
C GLY A 198 15.51 -3.45 3.69
N LEU A 199 14.48 -3.60 2.87
CA LEU A 199 13.42 -2.60 2.71
C LEU A 199 12.60 -2.40 4.00
N GLY A 200 12.34 -3.48 4.74
CA GLY A 200 11.63 -3.46 6.01
C GLY A 200 12.37 -2.66 7.07
N ILE A 201 13.68 -2.88 7.23
CA ILE A 201 14.53 -2.12 8.16
C ILE A 201 14.55 -0.64 7.77
N ILE A 202 14.68 -0.31 6.49
CA ILE A 202 14.67 1.08 6.01
C ILE A 202 13.30 1.73 6.16
N SER A 203 12.22 0.95 6.10
CA SER A 203 10.85 1.44 6.26
C SER A 203 10.61 2.08 7.65
N ILE A 204 11.31 1.60 8.68
CA ILE A 204 11.17 2.07 10.06
C ILE A 204 11.62 3.54 10.22
N PRO A 205 12.88 3.92 9.92
CA PRO A 205 13.31 5.31 10.00
C PRO A 205 12.67 6.16 8.91
N SER A 206 12.43 5.63 7.70
CA SER A 206 11.84 6.41 6.61
C SER A 206 10.42 6.86 6.90
N ALA A 207 9.62 6.09 7.64
CA ALA A 207 8.30 6.55 8.08
C ALA A 207 8.39 7.81 8.98
N TYR A 208 9.41 7.90 9.85
CA TYR A 208 9.61 9.03 10.75
C TYR A 208 10.28 10.23 10.06
N PHE A 209 11.44 10.02 9.45
CA PHE A 209 12.20 11.07 8.76
C PHE A 209 11.49 11.56 7.51
N GLY A 210 10.88 10.65 6.76
CA GLY A 210 10.05 10.94 5.60
C GLY A 210 8.86 11.81 5.94
N ALA A 211 8.17 11.52 7.05
CA ALA A 211 7.09 12.38 7.50
C ALA A 211 7.57 13.80 7.85
N LYS A 212 8.77 13.94 8.41
CA LYS A 212 9.38 15.25 8.70
C LYS A 212 9.82 15.98 7.43
N LEU A 213 10.34 15.26 6.44
CA LEU A 213 10.78 15.81 5.16
C LEU A 213 9.61 16.25 4.28
N VAL A 214 8.60 15.39 4.12
CA VAL A 214 7.40 15.67 3.32
C VAL A 214 6.63 16.87 3.87
N ARG A 215 6.60 17.07 5.20
CA ARG A 215 6.01 18.28 5.81
C ARG A 215 6.70 19.59 5.42
N LYS A 216 7.97 19.55 4.98
CA LYS A 216 8.69 20.74 4.50
C LYS A 216 8.46 21.02 3.02
N ILE A 217 7.95 20.05 2.25
CA ILE A 217 7.70 20.19 0.82
C ILE A 217 6.30 20.81 0.65
N PRO A 218 6.15 21.91 -0.11
CA PRO A 218 4.83 22.46 -0.37
C PRO A 218 3.93 21.45 -1.09
N GLU A 219 2.67 21.36 -0.66
CA GLU A 219 1.69 20.37 -1.13
C GLU A 219 1.54 20.34 -2.66
N LYS A 220 1.71 21.50 -3.31
CA LYS A 220 1.69 21.65 -4.78
C LYS A 220 2.77 20.82 -5.46
N TYR A 221 4.04 20.98 -5.05
CA TYR A 221 5.15 20.23 -5.65
C TYR A 221 5.04 18.74 -5.38
N PHE A 222 4.61 18.39 -4.16
CA PHE A 222 4.41 17.01 -3.77
C PHE A 222 3.33 16.32 -4.60
N THR A 223 2.19 16.99 -4.82
CA THR A 223 1.11 16.48 -5.67
C THR A 223 1.53 16.34 -7.12
N VAL A 224 2.27 17.32 -7.66
CA VAL A 224 2.80 17.25 -9.03
C VAL A 224 3.75 16.06 -9.19
N PHE A 225 4.66 15.85 -8.25
CA PHE A 225 5.60 14.72 -8.29
C PHE A 225 4.88 13.37 -8.34
N ILE A 226 3.94 13.12 -7.41
CA ILE A 226 3.17 11.86 -7.39
C ILE A 226 2.38 11.69 -8.69
N ASN A 227 1.78 12.77 -9.21
CA ASN A 227 1.01 12.69 -10.44
C ASN A 227 1.87 12.31 -11.64
N ILE A 228 3.08 12.87 -11.74
CA ILE A 228 4.03 12.53 -12.80
C ILE A 228 4.43 11.05 -12.68
N VAL A 229 4.78 10.59 -11.48
CA VAL A 229 5.18 9.19 -11.24
C VAL A 229 4.06 8.21 -11.59
N LEU A 230 2.84 8.47 -11.11
CA LEU A 230 1.67 7.65 -11.42
C LEU A 230 1.39 7.64 -12.93
N LEU A 231 1.46 8.79 -13.60
CA LEU A 231 1.16 8.89 -15.03
C LEU A 231 2.23 8.17 -15.86
N ALA A 232 3.51 8.35 -15.51
CA ALA A 232 4.62 7.71 -16.19
C ALA A 232 4.51 6.18 -16.13
N PHE A 233 4.30 5.62 -14.92
CA PHE A 233 4.15 4.17 -14.77
C PHE A 233 2.85 3.64 -15.35
N ALA A 234 1.76 4.40 -15.26
CA ALA A 234 0.49 4.02 -15.88
C ALA A 234 0.63 3.86 -17.40
N VAL A 235 1.22 4.85 -18.08
CA VAL A 235 1.46 4.78 -19.52
C VAL A 235 2.44 3.65 -19.84
N PHE A 236 3.51 3.51 -19.06
CA PHE A 236 4.50 2.45 -19.26
C PHE A 236 3.89 1.04 -19.24
N PHE A 237 3.06 0.73 -18.24
CA PHE A 237 2.46 -0.61 -18.13
C PHE A 237 1.26 -0.86 -19.05
N LEU A 238 0.63 0.18 -19.60
CA LEU A 238 -0.50 0.02 -20.52
C LEU A 238 -0.06 -0.14 -21.98
N VAL A 239 1.10 0.43 -22.33
CA VAL A 239 1.63 0.40 -23.71
C VAL A 239 2.53 -0.81 -23.94
N LYS A 240 3.22 -1.27 -22.89
CA LYS A 240 4.09 -2.44 -22.93
C LYS A 240 3.30 -3.74 -22.81
#